data_AF-A0A969SDA7-F1
#
_entry.id   AF-A0A969SDA7-F1
#
_cell.length_a   1.000
_cell.length_b   1.000
_cell.length_c   1.000
_cell.angle_alpha   90.00
_cell.angle_beta   90.00
_cell.angle_gamma   90.00
#
_symmetry.space_group_name_H-M   'P 1'
#
loop_
_entity.id
_entity.type
_entity.pdbx_description
1 polymer ?
#
loop_
_entity_poly.entity_id
_entity_poly.type
_entity_poly.pdbx_seq_one_letter_code
_entity_poly.pdbx_strand_id
1 'polypeptide(L)'
;MVSLAYLPPHPNVGDLLQSIWDAFYESHISYKPTHQQICQQIQEKQALVVLDDDGLIQEELQELMNIASNCTFLIASSTSRMKKKGRSMMLSGLPINDALALMERELQRPLKEEEQPAANSLYSIWMGTRCTCR
;
A
#
# COMPACT_ATOMS: atom_id res chain seq x y z
N MET A 1 -6.80 -17.89 7.89
CA MET A 1 -7.67 -16.70 7.83
C MET A 1 -6.76 -15.54 7.45
N VAL A 2 -6.93 -14.99 6.25
CA VAL A 2 -6.06 -13.91 5.74
C VAL A 2 -6.66 -12.60 6.19
N SER A 3 -6.12 -12.01 7.26
CA SER A 3 -6.50 -10.66 7.68
C SER A 3 -5.77 -9.65 6.80
N LEU A 4 -6.52 -8.76 6.16
CA LEU A 4 -6.00 -7.59 5.44
C LEU A 4 -6.02 -6.40 6.40
N ALA A 5 -4.85 -5.88 6.75
CA ALA A 5 -4.72 -4.63 7.48
C ALA A 5 -4.17 -3.57 6.51
N TYR A 6 -4.97 -2.52 6.24
CA TYR A 6 -4.48 -1.28 5.63
C TYR A 6 -4.00 -0.38 6.76
N LEU A 7 -2.72 -0.02 6.75
CA LEU A 7 -2.11 0.77 7.81
C LEU A 7 -1.81 2.17 7.29
N PRO A 8 -2.34 3.23 7.92
CA PRO A 8 -1.98 4.60 7.56
C PRO A 8 -0.47 4.84 7.81
N PRO A 9 0.13 5.86 7.20
CA PRO A 9 1.55 6.13 7.37
C PRO A 9 1.87 6.39 8.84
N HIS A 10 2.69 5.50 9.42
CA HIS A 10 3.16 5.59 10.80
C HIS A 10 4.65 5.94 10.81
N PRO A 11 5.10 6.85 11.68
CA PRO A 11 6.49 7.29 11.75
C PRO A 11 7.43 6.29 12.45
N ASN A 12 6.92 5.17 12.97
CA ASN A 12 7.71 4.21 13.74
C ASN A 12 7.21 2.77 13.58
N VAL A 13 8.15 1.81 13.59
CA VAL A 13 7.88 0.36 13.54
C VAL A 13 6.98 -0.11 14.68
N GLY A 14 7.12 0.46 15.88
CA GLY A 14 6.34 0.08 17.06
C GLY A 14 4.84 0.36 16.90
N ASP A 15 4.49 1.51 16.31
CA ASP A 15 3.10 1.85 16.01
C ASP A 15 2.53 0.91 14.95
N LEU A 16 3.33 0.59 13.91
CA LEU A 16 2.92 -0.33 12.87
C LEU A 16 2.67 -1.75 13.42
N LEU A 17 3.56 -2.25 14.28
CA LEU A 17 3.41 -3.55 14.94
C LEU A 17 2.17 -3.58 15.84
N GLN A 18 1.89 -2.48 16.56
CA GLN A 18 0.69 -2.36 17.35
C GLN A 18 -0.56 -2.40 16.46
N SER A 19 -0.59 -1.65 15.35
CA SER A 19 -1.72 -1.69 14.42
C SER A 19 -1.91 -3.05 13.75
N ILE A 20 -0.82 -3.79 13.45
CA ILE A 20 -0.91 -5.18 12.98
C ILE A 20 -1.53 -6.06 14.07
N TRP A 21 -1.08 -5.90 15.33
CA TRP A 21 -1.61 -6.66 16.46
C TRP A 21 -3.10 -6.37 16.68
N ASP A 22 -3.51 -5.10 16.68
CA ASP A 22 -4.90 -4.67 16.82
C ASP A 22 -5.79 -5.26 15.70
N ALA A 23 -5.24 -5.44 14.48
CA ALA A 23 -5.96 -6.08 13.37
C ALA A 23 -6.16 -7.60 13.55
N PHE A 24 -5.35 -8.26 14.39
CA PHE A 24 -5.48 -9.69 14.68
C PHE A 24 -6.24 -9.98 15.97
N TYR A 25 -6.21 -9.06 16.92
CA TYR A 25 -6.72 -9.24 18.27
C TYR A 25 -7.73 -8.16 18.61
N GLU A 26 -9.02 -8.51 18.53
CA GLU A 26 -10.08 -7.72 19.13
C GLU A 26 -10.21 -8.11 20.61
N SER A 27 -10.05 -7.15 21.52
CA SER A 27 -10.27 -7.35 22.94
C SER A 27 -11.39 -6.42 23.44
N HIS A 28 -12.39 -7.00 24.10
CA HIS A 28 -13.43 -6.24 24.80
C HIS A 28 -12.97 -5.70 26.17
N ILE A 29 -11.73 -5.98 26.56
CA ILE A 29 -11.10 -5.57 27.82
C ILE A 29 -9.91 -4.68 27.48
N SER A 30 -9.67 -3.64 28.28
CA SER A 30 -8.48 -2.78 28.18
C SER A 30 -7.23 -3.61 28.50
N TYR A 31 -6.66 -4.21 27.47
CA TYR A 31 -5.47 -5.02 27.52
C TYR A 31 -4.46 -4.42 26.56
N LYS A 32 -3.41 -3.82 27.11
CA LYS A 32 -2.30 -3.28 26.32
C LYS A 32 -1.12 -4.25 26.45
N PRO A 33 -0.87 -5.12 25.45
CA PRO A 33 0.31 -5.97 25.45
C PRO A 33 1.58 -5.11 25.40
N THR A 34 2.66 -5.64 25.96
CA THR A 34 3.99 -5.05 25.83
C THR A 34 4.56 -5.30 24.44
N HIS A 35 5.52 -4.48 24.01
CA HIS A 35 6.18 -4.63 22.70
C HIS A 35 6.72 -6.05 22.48
N GLN A 36 7.32 -6.66 23.50
CA GLN A 36 7.84 -8.02 23.41
C GLN A 36 6.73 -9.07 23.22
N GLN A 37 5.57 -8.88 23.86
CA GLN A 37 4.41 -9.76 23.68
C GLN A 37 3.84 -9.63 22.26
N ILE A 38 3.74 -8.41 21.73
CA ILE A 38 3.30 -8.16 20.35
C ILE A 38 4.22 -8.90 19.37
N CYS A 39 5.54 -8.75 19.49
CA CYS A 39 6.50 -9.41 18.60
C CYS A 39 6.35 -10.93 18.62
N GLN A 40 6.23 -11.53 19.81
CA GLN A 40 6.05 -12.99 19.95
C GLN A 40 4.72 -13.46 19.35
N GLN A 41 3.63 -12.72 19.62
CA GLN A 41 2.30 -13.09 19.16
C GLN A 41 2.11 -12.92 17.65
N ILE A 42 2.81 -11.96 17.02
CA ILE A 42 2.81 -11.77 15.57
C ILE A 42 3.67 -12.83 14.87
N GLN A 43 4.79 -13.26 15.46
CA GLN A 43 5.66 -14.28 14.88
C GLN A 43 4.93 -15.57 14.53
N GLU A 44 3.93 -15.97 15.32
CA GLU A 44 3.16 -17.19 15.08
C GLU A 44 2.02 -17.01 14.06
N LYS A 45 1.78 -15.80 13.55
CA LYS A 45 0.67 -15.51 12.64
C LYS A 45 1.12 -15.53 11.18
N GLN A 46 0.19 -15.92 10.33
CA GLN A 46 0.30 -15.85 8.88
C GLN A 46 -0.79 -14.93 8.35
N ALA A 47 -0.41 -13.77 7.82
CA ALA A 47 -1.31 -12.90 7.09
C ALA A 47 -0.61 -12.15 5.97
N LEU A 48 -1.43 -11.47 5.16
CA LEU A 48 -1.00 -10.53 4.14
C LEU A 48 -1.13 -9.12 4.72
N VAL A 49 -0.01 -8.45 4.97
CA VAL A 49 0.02 -7.06 5.44
C VAL A 49 0.25 -6.16 4.23
N VAL A 50 -0.67 -5.21 4.00
CA VAL A 50 -0.57 -4.25 2.91
C VAL A 50 -0.16 -2.90 3.48
N LEU A 51 1.01 -2.42 3.08
CA LEU A 51 1.59 -1.17 3.53
C LEU A 51 1.55 -0.16 2.39
N ASP A 52 0.98 1.01 2.66
CA ASP A 52 1.08 2.19 1.80
C ASP A 52 2.30 2.98 2.29
N ASP A 53 3.38 2.97 1.50
CA ASP A 53 4.68 3.49 1.91
C ASP A 53 4.86 4.95 1.51
N ASP A 54 4.69 5.82 2.49
CA ASP A 54 5.02 7.24 2.40
C ASP A 54 6.09 7.70 3.42
N GLY A 55 6.72 6.80 4.20
CA GLY A 55 7.60 7.28 5.28
C GLY A 55 8.54 6.31 6.00
N LEU A 56 8.42 5.00 5.86
CA LEU A 56 9.32 4.06 6.55
C LEU A 56 10.71 4.08 5.90
N ILE A 57 11.80 3.94 6.65
CA ILE A 57 13.14 3.71 6.06
C ILE A 57 13.38 2.21 5.79
N GLN A 58 14.42 1.90 5.02
CA GLN A 58 14.69 0.51 4.62
C GLN A 58 15.01 -0.39 5.83
N GLU A 59 15.68 0.15 6.84
CA GLU A 59 16.05 -0.53 8.07
C GLU A 59 14.82 -0.93 8.89
N GLU A 60 13.88 0.01 9.05
CA GLU A 60 12.60 -0.20 9.74
C GLU A 60 11.75 -1.28 9.07
N LEU A 61 11.70 -1.27 7.74
CA LEU A 61 11.01 -2.30 6.98
C LEU A 61 11.67 -3.68 7.17
N GLN A 62 13.00 -3.74 7.21
CA GLN A 62 13.70 -5.00 7.47
C GLN A 62 13.44 -5.52 8.89
N GLU A 63 13.41 -4.63 9.88
CA GLU A 63 13.06 -4.98 11.25
C GLU A 63 11.66 -5.59 11.31
N LEU A 64 10.67 -4.93 10.69
CA LEU A 64 9.30 -5.44 10.61
C LEU A 64 9.23 -6.83 9.97
N MET A 65 9.89 -7.02 8.83
CA MET A 65 9.92 -8.30 8.12
C MET A 65 10.62 -9.40 8.91
N ASN A 66 11.60 -9.05 9.76
CA ASN A 66 12.28 -10.01 10.62
C ASN A 66 11.40 -10.42 11.81
N ILE A 67 10.61 -9.48 12.37
CA ILE A 67 9.66 -9.75 13.45
C ILE A 67 8.50 -10.60 12.92
N ALA A 68 7.88 -10.22 11.83
CA ALA A 68 6.74 -10.93 11.24
C ALA A 68 7.18 -11.88 10.12
N SER A 69 8.11 -12.79 10.41
CA SER A 69 8.74 -13.67 9.42
C SER A 69 7.78 -14.61 8.67
N ASN A 70 6.63 -14.92 9.28
CA ASN A 70 5.58 -15.77 8.71
C ASN A 70 4.50 -14.98 7.95
N CYS A 71 4.56 -13.64 7.95
CA CYS A 71 3.64 -12.79 7.22
C CYS A 71 4.17 -12.48 5.81
N THR A 72 3.26 -12.34 4.86
CA THR A 72 3.55 -11.83 3.53
C THR A 72 3.30 -10.32 3.52
N PHE A 73 4.26 -9.55 3.01
CA PHE A 73 4.16 -8.10 2.91
C PHE A 73 3.96 -7.67 1.47
N LEU A 74 2.93 -6.84 1.24
CA LEU A 74 2.73 -6.10 0.01
C LEU A 74 2.95 -4.62 0.31
N ILE A 75 3.84 -3.97 -0.44
CA ILE A 75 4.24 -2.58 -0.18
C ILE A 75 3.98 -1.77 -1.43
N ALA A 76 3.10 -0.78 -1.34
CA ALA A 76 2.90 0.22 -2.36
C ALA A 76 3.88 1.36 -2.10
N SER A 77 4.93 1.49 -2.91
CA SER A 77 5.94 2.54 -2.75
C SER A 77 6.22 3.22 -4.08
N SER A 78 6.52 4.52 -4.02
CA SER A 78 7.03 5.29 -5.16
C SER A 78 8.44 4.88 -5.59
N THR A 79 9.19 4.19 -4.74
CA THR A 79 10.57 3.76 -5.01
C THR A 79 10.75 2.24 -4.88
N SER A 80 11.66 1.67 -5.67
CA SER A 80 11.97 0.24 -5.56
C SER A 80 12.86 -0.04 -4.34
N ARG A 81 12.22 -0.37 -3.21
CA ARG A 81 12.90 -0.62 -1.93
C ARG A 81 13.38 -2.07 -1.75
N MET A 82 12.77 -3.02 -2.48
CA MET A 82 13.01 -4.45 -2.29
C MET A 82 13.92 -5.04 -3.37
N LYS A 83 15.24 -4.85 -3.23
CA LYS A 83 16.24 -5.43 -4.16
C LYS A 83 16.71 -6.85 -3.78
N LYS A 84 16.58 -7.28 -2.52
CA LYS A 84 17.18 -8.52 -2.01
C LYS A 84 16.22 -9.59 -1.46
N LYS A 85 15.06 -9.22 -0.90
CA LYS A 85 14.13 -10.14 -0.23
C LYS A 85 12.71 -10.17 -0.84
N GLY A 86 12.52 -9.63 -2.04
CA GLY A 86 11.18 -9.52 -2.63
C GLY A 86 11.19 -9.26 -4.12
N ARG A 87 9.99 -9.26 -4.70
CA ARG A 87 9.75 -8.86 -6.10
C ARG A 87 9.13 -7.47 -6.09
N SER A 88 9.70 -6.58 -6.88
CA SER A 88 9.11 -5.27 -7.15
C SER A 88 8.40 -5.32 -8.49
N MET A 89 7.14 -4.91 -8.51
CA MET A 89 6.36 -4.76 -9.73
C MET A 89 6.09 -3.28 -9.93
N MET A 90 6.60 -2.73 -11.03
CA MET A 90 6.36 -1.34 -11.38
C MET A 90 4.93 -1.21 -11.91
N LEU A 91 4.13 -0.38 -11.25
CA LEU A 91 2.83 0.03 -11.77
C LEU A 91 3.06 1.25 -12.67
N SER A 92 3.01 1.04 -13.99
CA SER A 92 3.07 2.14 -14.95
C SER A 92 1.78 2.96 -14.91
N GLY A 93 1.86 4.20 -15.38
CA GLY A 93 0.68 5.03 -15.62
C GLY A 93 -0.34 4.32 -16.53
N LEU A 94 -1.59 4.75 -16.41
CA LEU A 94 -2.70 4.20 -17.18
C LEU A 94 -2.53 4.61 -18.66
N PRO A 95 -2.56 3.67 -19.63
CA PRO A 95 -2.56 4.00 -21.06
C PRO A 95 -3.74 4.91 -21.43
N ILE A 96 -3.58 5.73 -22.46
CA ILE A 96 -4.61 6.71 -22.85
C ILE A 96 -5.97 6.08 -23.11
N ASN A 97 -6.02 4.94 -23.80
CA ASN A 97 -7.27 4.24 -24.09
C ASN A 97 -7.97 3.76 -22.82
N ASP A 98 -7.21 3.24 -21.85
CA ASP A 98 -7.76 2.79 -20.57
C ASP A 98 -8.19 3.98 -19.69
N ALA A 99 -7.50 5.12 -19.81
CA ALA A 99 -7.88 6.35 -19.13
C ALA A 99 -9.18 6.93 -19.70
N LEU A 100 -9.36 6.90 -21.03
CA LEU A 100 -10.62 7.28 -21.66
C LEU A 100 -11.75 6.33 -21.26
N ALA A 101 -11.51 5.02 -21.26
CA ALA A 101 -12.49 4.04 -20.78
C ALA A 101 -12.87 4.25 -19.31
N LEU A 102 -11.91 4.65 -18.47
CA LEU A 102 -12.16 5.03 -17.09
C LEU A 102 -13.02 6.29 -17.01
N MET A 103 -12.76 7.32 -17.82
CA MET A 103 -13.60 8.53 -17.89
C MET A 103 -15.03 8.19 -18.32
N GLU A 104 -15.22 7.35 -19.34
CA GLU A 104 -16.55 6.90 -19.78
C GLU A 104 -17.29 6.14 -18.67
N ARG A 105 -16.57 5.30 -17.92
CA ARG A 105 -17.13 4.58 -16.76
C ARG A 105 -17.57 5.53 -15.66
N GLU A 106 -16.76 6.51 -15.30
CA GLU A 106 -17.10 7.50 -14.27
C GLU A 106 -18.23 8.44 -14.72
N LEU A 107 -18.30 8.75 -16.02
CA LEU A 107 -19.40 9.51 -16.63
C LEU A 107 -20.66 8.67 -16.84
N GLN A 108 -20.58 7.34 -16.68
CA GLN A 108 -21.64 6.36 -16.95
C GLN A 108 -22.23 6.46 -18.36
N ARG A 109 -21.46 7.00 -19.31
CA ARG A 109 -21.86 7.19 -20.71
C ARG A 109 -20.62 7.23 -21.60
N PRO A 110 -20.73 6.88 -22.89
CA PRO A 110 -19.64 7.06 -23.83
C PRO A 110 -19.30 8.54 -23.99
N LEU A 111 -18.01 8.81 -24.27
CA LEU A 111 -17.54 10.14 -24.62
C LEU A 111 -18.04 10.48 -26.03
N LYS A 112 -18.56 11.70 -26.18
CA LYS A 112 -18.94 12.20 -27.50
C LYS A 112 -17.69 12.59 -28.28
N GLU A 113 -17.78 12.60 -29.61
CA GLU A 113 -16.67 13.03 -30.49
C GLU A 113 -16.20 14.45 -30.16
N GLU A 114 -17.11 15.35 -29.81
CA GLU A 114 -16.83 16.73 -29.38
C GLU A 114 -16.05 16.83 -28.06
N GLU A 115 -16.10 15.80 -27.21
CA GLU A 115 -15.47 15.76 -25.89
C GLU A 115 -14.09 15.08 -25.92
N GLN A 116 -13.75 14.33 -26.98
CA GLN A 116 -12.47 13.64 -27.11
C GLN A 116 -11.25 14.56 -27.00
N PRO A 117 -11.22 15.76 -27.61
CA PRO A 117 -10.08 16.67 -27.48
C PRO A 117 -9.87 17.14 -26.03
N ALA A 118 -10.97 17.39 -25.31
CA ALA A 118 -10.94 17.78 -23.91
C ALA A 118 -10.45 16.62 -23.03
N ALA A 119 -10.93 15.40 -23.27
CA ALA A 119 -10.51 14.20 -22.54
C ALA A 119 -9.01 13.90 -22.72
N ASN A 120 -8.50 14.04 -23.95
CA ASN A 120 -7.07 13.91 -24.24
C ASN A 120 -6.22 15.00 -23.53
N SER A 121 -6.76 16.21 -23.43
CA SER A 121 -6.10 17.31 -22.72
C SER A 121 -6.07 17.07 -21.21
N LEU A 122 -7.15 16.54 -20.63
CA LEU A 122 -7.18 16.14 -19.23
C LEU A 122 -6.18 15.01 -18.93
N TYR A 123 -6.09 14.02 -19.83
CA TYR A 123 -5.13 12.93 -19.70
C TYR A 123 -3.68 13.42 -19.71
N SER A 124 -3.33 14.36 -20.60
CA SER A 124 -1.97 14.90 -20.67
C SER A 124 -1.60 15.71 -19.42
N ILE A 125 -2.54 16.47 -18.85
CA ILE A 125 -2.36 17.18 -17.58
C ILE A 125 -2.18 16.19 -16.42
N TRP A 126 -2.98 15.12 -16.38
CA TRP A 126 -2.95 14.12 -15.33
C TRP A 126 -1.69 13.26 -15.35
N MET A 127 -1.21 12.87 -16.54
CA MET A 127 0.08 12.20 -16.69
C MET A 127 1.25 13.14 -16.34
N GLY A 128 1.14 14.43 -16.67
CA GLY A 128 2.15 15.43 -16.31
C GLY A 128 2.25 15.73 -14.81
N THR A 129 1.22 15.41 -14.02
CA THR A 129 1.19 15.62 -12.57
C THR A 129 1.65 14.40 -11.75
N ARG A 130 1.85 13.23 -12.37
CA ARG A 130 2.34 12.03 -11.67
C ARG A 130 3.84 11.86 -11.84
N CYS A 131 4.56 12.20 -10.78
CA CYS A 131 5.81 11.60 -10.33
C CYS A 131 6.90 11.43 -11.40
N THR A 132 7.60 12.54 -11.67
CA THR A 132 9.02 12.49 -12.04
C THR A 132 9.81 11.86 -10.89
N CYS A 133 9.89 10.54 -10.84
CA CYS A 133 10.89 9.84 -10.04
C CYS A 133 12.10 9.60 -10.95
N ARG A 134 13.10 10.48 -10.82
CA ARG A 134 14.44 10.29 -11.37
C ARG A 134 15.33 9.63 -10.31
#